data_AF-A0A937GFG0-F1
#
_entry.id   AF-A0A937GFG0-F1
#
_cell.length_a   1.000
_cell.length_b   1.000
_cell.length_c   1.000
_cell.angle_alpha   90.00
_cell.angle_beta   90.00
_cell.angle_gamma   90.00
#
_symmetry.space_group_name_H-M   'P 1'
#
loop_
_entity.id
_entity.type
_entity.pdbx_description
1 polymer ?
#
loop_
_entity_poly.entity_id
_entity_poly.type
_entity_poly.pdbx_seq_one_letter_code
_entity_poly.pdbx_strand_id
1 'polypeptide(L)'
;MNSIELRGWIDHRAQMLWICMKCLVGLIIGVAIAVSYGGLSDNAEVALSIAVGVVGFFLWFAAFGAIMDIAAMRNDMDDELRSTAFGANFTKAPFPVYFAISTLAMLGAPAMLIVMLNS
;
A
#
# COMPACT_ATOMS: atom_id res chain seq x y z
N MET A 1 -16.09 12.10 16.63
CA MET A 1 -15.33 11.07 17.38
C MET A 1 -14.45 11.81 18.38
N ASN A 2 -14.15 11.26 19.56
CA ASN A 2 -13.19 11.96 20.43
C ASN A 2 -11.77 11.86 19.83
N SER A 3 -10.86 12.76 20.22
CA SER A 3 -9.51 12.85 19.65
C SER A 3 -8.65 11.59 19.86
N ILE A 4 -8.92 10.79 20.90
CA ILE A 4 -8.19 9.55 21.21
C ILE A 4 -8.63 8.43 20.26
N GLU A 5 -9.93 8.26 20.06
CA GLU A 5 -10.51 7.29 19.12
C GLU A 5 -10.06 7.58 17.69
N LEU A 6 -10.05 8.86 17.29
CA LEU A 6 -9.58 9.28 15.97
C LEU A 6 -8.11 8.94 15.73
N ARG A 7 -7.25 9.20 16.73
CA ARG A 7 -5.84 8.82 16.66
C ARG A 7 -5.66 7.31 16.58
N GLY A 8 -6.38 6.54 17.39
CA GLY A 8 -6.31 5.07 17.37
C GLY A 8 -6.72 4.49 16.02
N TRP A 9 -7.78 5.03 15.41
CA TRP A 9 -8.22 4.58 14.09
C TRP A 9 -7.22 4.93 12.97
N ILE A 10 -6.72 6.16 12.96
CA ILE A 10 -5.70 6.59 11.99
C ILE A 10 -4.43 5.75 12.13
N ASP A 11 -3.98 5.49 13.36
CA ASP A 11 -2.80 4.65 13.62
C ASP A 11 -3.01 3.22 13.13
N HIS A 12 -4.17 2.61 13.40
CA HIS A 12 -4.50 1.29 12.90
C HIS A 12 -4.46 1.20 11.36
N ARG A 13 -5.03 2.18 10.65
CA ARG A 13 -4.97 2.24 9.19
C ARG A 13 -3.57 2.53 8.67
N ALA A 14 -2.79 3.35 9.35
CA ALA A 14 -1.39 3.60 9.01
C ALA A 14 -0.52 2.34 9.18
N GLN A 15 -0.77 1.55 10.23
CA GLN A 15 -0.11 0.26 10.43
C GLN A 15 -0.41 -0.73 9.29
N MET A 16 -1.65 -0.76 8.79
CA MET A 16 -2.00 -1.57 7.61
C MET A 16 -1.18 -1.17 6.38
N LEU A 17 -1.00 0.13 6.13
CA LEU A 17 -0.15 0.62 5.03
C LEU A 17 1.30 0.18 5.19
N TRP A 18 1.83 0.25 6.42
CA TRP A 18 3.18 -0.18 6.72
C TRP A 18 3.39 -1.68 6.49
N ILE A 19 2.40 -2.51 6.86
CA ILE A 19 2.41 -3.94 6.59
C ILE A 19 2.39 -4.19 5.08
N CYS A 20 1.51 -3.50 4.33
CA CYS A 20 1.45 -3.64 2.87
C CYS A 20 2.79 -3.30 2.21
N MET A 21 3.46 -2.25 2.66
CA MET A 21 4.78 -1.85 2.16
C MET A 21 5.84 -2.92 2.41
N LYS A 22 5.88 -3.50 3.63
CA LYS A 22 6.81 -4.60 3.94
C LYS A 22 6.55 -5.84 3.09
N CYS A 23 5.28 -6.19 2.89
CA CYS A 23 4.90 -7.31 2.02
C CYS A 23 5.32 -7.06 0.57
N LEU A 24 5.15 -5.84 0.06
CA LEU A 24 5.59 -5.47 -1.28
C LEU A 24 7.11 -5.60 -1.43
N VAL A 25 7.88 -5.08 -0.46
CA VAL A 25 9.34 -5.20 -0.46
C VAL A 25 9.76 -6.67 -0.40
N GLY A 26 9.11 -7.47 0.44
CA GLY A 26 9.36 -8.91 0.53
C GLY A 26 9.08 -9.65 -0.78
N LEU A 27 7.98 -9.30 -1.46
CA LEU A 27 7.64 -9.85 -2.78
C LEU A 27 8.72 -9.51 -3.82
N ILE A 28 9.15 -8.24 -3.88
CA ILE A 28 10.19 -7.78 -4.83
C ILE A 28 11.50 -8.54 -4.60
N ILE A 29 11.97 -8.58 -3.35
CA ILE A 29 13.22 -9.27 -3.01
C ILE A 29 13.11 -10.77 -3.28
N GLY A 30 12.00 -11.40 -2.90
CA GLY A 30 11.77 -12.83 -3.10
C GLY A 30 11.80 -13.23 -4.56
N VAL A 31 11.12 -12.47 -5.43
CA VAL A 31 11.11 -12.71 -6.88
C VAL A 31 12.49 -12.45 -7.48
N ALA A 32 13.17 -11.36 -7.10
CA ALA A 32 14.51 -11.06 -7.59
C ALA A 32 15.52 -12.18 -7.27
N ILE A 33 15.45 -12.74 -6.07
CA ILE A 33 16.26 -13.89 -5.67
C ILE A 33 15.89 -15.12 -6.50
N ALA A 34 14.60 -15.45 -6.62
CA ALA A 34 14.14 -16.63 -7.36
C ALA A 34 14.60 -16.60 -8.83
N VAL A 35 14.49 -15.46 -9.49
CA VAL A 35 14.96 -15.26 -10.87
C VAL A 35 16.48 -15.36 -10.98
N SER A 36 17.22 -14.80 -10.02
CA SER A 36 18.70 -14.84 -10.02
C SER A 36 19.28 -16.26 -9.93
N TYR A 37 18.52 -17.23 -9.39
CA TYR A 37 18.93 -18.64 -9.35
C TYR A 37 18.77 -19.37 -10.70
N GLY A 38 17.97 -18.84 -11.64
CA GLY A 38 17.88 -19.34 -13.03
C GLY A 38 17.35 -20.77 -13.21
N GLY A 39 16.69 -21.33 -12.19
CA GLY A 39 16.24 -22.73 -12.16
C GLY A 39 14.72 -22.93 -12.21
N LEU A 40 13.95 -21.89 -12.55
CA LEU A 40 12.50 -22.01 -12.68
C LEU A 40 12.17 -22.69 -14.01
N SER A 41 11.21 -23.61 -14.00
CA SER A 41 10.62 -24.14 -15.23
C SER A 41 9.55 -23.18 -15.75
N ASP A 42 9.22 -23.25 -17.04
CA ASP A 42 8.20 -22.40 -17.67
C ASP A 42 6.87 -22.39 -16.90
N ASN A 43 6.43 -23.56 -16.43
CA ASN A 43 5.21 -23.68 -15.63
C ASN A 43 5.33 -22.99 -14.26
N ALA A 44 6.52 -23.00 -13.66
CA ALA A 44 6.77 -22.32 -12.38
C ALA A 44 6.83 -20.80 -12.55
N GLU A 45 7.39 -20.30 -13.65
CA GLU A 45 7.43 -18.86 -13.98
C GLU A 45 6.03 -18.29 -14.18
N VAL A 46 5.17 -19.01 -14.92
CA VAL A 46 3.75 -18.64 -15.11
C VAL A 46 3.01 -18.64 -13.78
N ALA A 47 3.16 -19.69 -12.96
CA ALA A 47 2.51 -19.76 -11.66
C ALA A 47 2.97 -18.63 -10.72
N LEU A 48 4.27 -18.32 -10.70
CA LEU A 48 4.83 -17.23 -9.92
C LEU A 48 4.32 -15.86 -10.41
N SER A 49 4.19 -15.68 -11.73
CA SER A 49 3.64 -14.45 -12.32
C SER A 49 2.20 -14.19 -11.87
N ILE A 50 1.36 -15.23 -11.86
CA ILE A 50 -0.02 -15.14 -11.36
C ILE A 50 -0.02 -14.78 -9.87
N ALA A 51 0.82 -15.45 -9.07
CA ALA A 51 0.93 -15.17 -7.64
C ALA A 51 1.35 -13.72 -7.36
N VAL A 52 2.37 -13.22 -8.07
CA VAL A 52 2.84 -11.84 -7.98
C VAL A 52 1.72 -10.85 -8.32
N GLY A 53 0.97 -11.09 -9.39
CA GLY A 53 -0.15 -10.24 -9.79
C GLY A 53 -1.28 -10.20 -8.76
N VAL A 54 -1.68 -11.37 -8.26
CA VAL A 54 -2.75 -11.49 -7.24
C VAL A 54 -2.34 -10.84 -5.93
N VAL A 55 -1.13 -11.11 -5.44
CA VAL A 55 -0.62 -10.50 -4.21
C VAL A 55 -0.48 -9.00 -4.38
N GLY A 56 0.07 -8.53 -5.50
CA GLY A 56 0.18 -7.11 -5.83
C GLY A 56 -1.16 -6.38 -5.78
N PHE A 57 -2.16 -6.94 -6.46
CA PHE A 57 -3.51 -6.40 -6.47
C PHE A 57 -4.15 -6.39 -5.07
N PHE A 58 -3.97 -7.46 -4.29
CA PHE A 58 -4.46 -7.51 -2.92
C PHE A 58 -3.84 -6.44 -2.02
N LEU A 59 -2.52 -6.24 -2.10
CA LEU A 59 -1.82 -5.20 -1.36
C LEU A 59 -2.32 -3.80 -1.75
N TRP A 60 -2.49 -3.56 -3.05
CA TRP A 60 -3.06 -2.31 -3.56
C TRP A 60 -4.46 -2.06 -3.01
N PHE A 61 -5.33 -3.07 -3.04
CA PHE A 61 -6.71 -2.94 -2.55
C PHE A 61 -6.75 -2.62 -1.05
N ALA A 62 -5.92 -3.30 -0.24
CA ALA A 62 -5.80 -3.03 1.19
C ALA A 62 -5.29 -1.61 1.48
N ALA A 63 -4.27 -1.15 0.73
CA ALA A 63 -3.73 0.19 0.88
C ALA A 63 -4.71 1.28 0.42
N PHE A 64 -5.46 1.02 -0.65
CA PHE A 64 -6.53 1.91 -1.12
C PHE A 64 -7.55 2.15 -0.01
N GLY A 65 -8.08 1.08 0.59
CA GLY A 65 -9.03 1.20 1.69
C GLY A 65 -8.47 2.01 2.87
N ALA A 66 -7.23 1.74 3.28
CA ALA A 66 -6.60 2.47 4.36
C ALA A 66 -6.39 3.97 4.06
N ILE A 67 -5.95 4.33 2.84
CA ILE A 67 -5.77 5.73 2.43
C ILE A 67 -7.11 6.48 2.41
N MET A 68 -8.15 5.85 1.85
CA MET A 68 -9.49 6.44 1.77
C MET A 68 -10.11 6.63 3.15
N ASP A 69 -9.95 5.66 4.05
CA ASP A 69 -10.44 5.76 5.42
C ASP A 69 -9.74 6.91 6.16
N ILE A 70 -8.41 7.01 6.09
CA ILE A 70 -7.68 8.12 6.71
C ILE A 70 -8.10 9.47 6.08
N ALA A 71 -8.32 9.50 4.77
CA ALA A 71 -8.77 10.71 4.08
C ALA A 71 -10.16 11.16 4.57
N ALA A 72 -11.06 10.21 4.85
CA ALA A 72 -12.41 10.48 5.36
C ALA A 72 -12.39 11.00 6.81
N MET A 73 -11.45 10.55 7.64
CA MET A 73 -11.29 11.01 9.03
C MET A 73 -11.13 12.53 9.18
N ARG A 74 -10.75 13.24 8.11
CA ARG A 74 -10.70 14.72 8.11
C ARG A 74 -12.05 15.36 8.44
N ASN A 75 -13.13 14.72 8.02
CA ASN A 75 -14.49 15.19 8.24
C ASN A 75 -14.96 14.94 9.68
N ASP A 76 -14.35 13.97 10.38
CA ASP A 76 -14.75 13.54 11.72
C ASP A 76 -13.94 14.22 12.85
N MET A 77 -13.01 15.11 12.50
CA MET A 77 -12.29 15.95 13.47
C MET A 77 -13.23 16.94 14.15
N ASP A 78 -13.11 17.05 15.47
CA ASP A 78 -13.73 18.13 16.23
C ASP A 78 -13.03 19.48 16.00
N ASP A 79 -13.69 20.57 16.40
CA ASP A 79 -13.19 21.92 16.16
C ASP A 79 -11.92 22.23 16.95
N GLU A 80 -11.76 21.63 18.13
CA GLU A 80 -10.56 21.75 18.94
C GLU A 80 -9.35 21.16 18.20
N LEU A 81 -9.43 19.90 17.74
CA LEU A 81 -8.36 19.24 17.00
C LEU A 81 -8.07 19.93 15.67
N ARG A 82 -9.11 20.40 14.98
CA ARG A 82 -8.98 21.12 13.70
C ARG A 82 -8.22 22.43 13.87
N SER A 83 -8.34 23.10 15.02
CA SER A 83 -7.63 24.35 15.33
C SER A 83 -6.12 24.15 15.62
N THR A 84 -5.70 22.92 15.92
CA THR A 84 -4.28 22.62 16.18
C THR A 84 -3.44 22.62 14.90
N ALA A 85 -2.12 22.78 15.05
CA ALA A 85 -1.18 22.65 13.92
C ALA A 85 -1.28 21.28 13.23
N PHE A 86 -1.57 20.21 13.99
CA PHE A 86 -1.81 18.88 13.44
C PHE A 86 -3.04 18.87 12.53
N GLY A 87 -4.20 19.32 13.04
CA GLY A 87 -5.45 19.35 12.28
C GLY A 87 -5.39 20.22 11.03
N ALA A 88 -4.72 21.37 11.11
CA ALA A 88 -4.50 22.25 9.97
C ALA A 88 -3.66 21.60 8.86
N ASN A 89 -2.60 20.85 9.22
CA ASN A 89 -1.78 20.12 8.25
C ASN A 89 -2.48 18.88 7.71
N PHE A 90 -3.19 18.15 8.57
CA PHE A 90 -3.93 16.95 8.19
C PHE A 90 -5.04 17.28 7.17
N THR A 91 -5.74 18.40 7.34
CA THR A 91 -6.75 18.88 6.39
C THR A 91 -6.16 19.14 5.01
N LYS A 92 -4.95 19.72 4.94
CA LYS A 92 -4.24 20.06 3.71
C LYS A 92 -3.54 18.88 3.04
N ALA A 93 -3.47 17.72 3.69
CA ALA A 93 -2.73 16.58 3.18
C ALA A 93 -3.27 16.14 1.79
N PRO A 94 -2.39 15.95 0.79
CA PRO A 94 -2.79 15.61 -0.58
C PRO A 94 -3.04 14.10 -0.72
N PHE A 95 -4.07 13.57 -0.06
CA PHE A 95 -4.44 12.15 -0.14
C PHE A 95 -4.60 11.59 -1.56
N PRO A 96 -5.10 12.34 -2.57
CA PRO A 96 -5.11 11.86 -3.96
C PRO A 96 -3.70 11.55 -4.50
N VAL A 97 -2.70 12.32 -4.10
CA VAL A 97 -1.29 12.09 -4.49
C VAL A 97 -0.76 10.83 -3.80
N TYR A 98 -1.06 10.64 -2.51
CA TYR A 98 -0.67 9.42 -1.79
C TYR A 98 -1.31 8.17 -2.40
N PHE A 99 -2.57 8.25 -2.81
CA PHE A 99 -3.24 7.18 -3.54
C PHE A 99 -2.57 6.87 -4.88
N ALA A 100 -2.23 7.89 -5.66
CA ALA A 100 -1.55 7.70 -6.94
C ALA A 100 -0.19 7.01 -6.76
N ILE A 101 0.62 7.46 -5.80
CA ILE A 101 1.93 6.86 -5.50
C ILE A 101 1.76 5.41 -5.01
N SER A 102 0.81 5.15 -4.11
CA SER A 102 0.53 3.79 -3.63
C SER A 102 0.08 2.86 -4.76
N THR A 103 -0.71 3.38 -5.69
CA THR A 103 -1.16 2.64 -6.88
C THR A 103 0.01 2.29 -7.79
N LEU A 104 0.87 3.27 -8.08
CA LEU A 104 2.07 3.04 -8.88
C LEU A 104 3.02 2.03 -8.22
N ALA A 105 3.22 2.12 -6.91
CA ALA A 105 4.10 1.19 -6.20
C ALA A 105 3.51 -0.24 -6.18
N MET A 106 2.25 -0.38 -5.76
CA MET A 106 1.66 -1.70 -5.48
C MET A 106 1.13 -2.43 -6.71
N LEU A 107 0.88 -1.73 -7.82
CA LEU A 107 0.53 -2.38 -9.10
C LEU A 107 1.70 -2.34 -10.08
N GLY A 108 2.45 -1.24 -10.13
CA GLY A 108 3.57 -1.09 -11.05
C GLY A 108 4.72 -2.04 -10.73
N ALA A 109 5.10 -2.21 -9.45
CA ALA A 109 6.18 -3.13 -9.12
C ALA A 109 5.81 -4.60 -9.47
N PRO A 110 4.64 -5.14 -9.09
CA PRO A 110 4.23 -6.47 -9.54
C PRO A 110 4.14 -6.61 -11.06
N ALA A 111 3.66 -5.60 -11.78
CA ALA A 111 3.65 -5.62 -13.25
C ALA A 111 5.07 -5.75 -13.82
N MET A 112 6.03 -4.98 -13.29
CA MET A 112 7.43 -5.09 -13.72
C MET A 112 8.07 -6.43 -13.35
N LEU A 113 7.74 -7.01 -12.19
CA LEU A 113 8.19 -8.34 -11.79
C LEU A 113 7.64 -9.42 -12.72
N ILE A 114 6.37 -9.32 -13.14
CA ILE A 114 5.77 -10.22 -14.13
C ILE A 114 6.51 -10.10 -15.45
N VAL A 115 6.80 -8.89 -15.92
CA VAL A 115 7.59 -8.69 -17.15
C VAL A 115 8.95 -9.37 -17.05
N MET A 116 9.65 -9.22 -15.92
CA MET A 116 10.95 -9.85 -15.69
C MET A 116 10.89 -11.39 -15.61
N LEU A 117 9.77 -11.95 -15.14
CA LEU A 117 9.56 -13.40 -15.06
C LEU A 117 9.24 -14.05 -16.41
N ASN A 118 8.84 -13.26 -17.42
CA ASN A 118 8.42 -13.76 -18.73
C ASN A 118 9.26 -13.16 -19.88
N SER A 119 10.44 -12.61 -19.55
CA SER A 119 11.35 -11.95 -20.49
C SER A 119 12.46 -12.86 -21.00
#